data_AF-A0A806TDN8-F1
#
_entry.id   AF-A0A806TDN8-F1
#
_cell.length_a   1.000
_cell.length_b   1.000
_cell.length_c   1.000
_cell.angle_alpha   90.00
_cell.angle_beta   90.00
_cell.angle_gamma   90.00
#
_symmetry.space_group_name_H-M   'P 1'
#
loop_
_entity.id
_entity.type
_entity.pdbx_description
1 polymer ?
#
loop_
_entity_poly.entity_id
_entity_poly.type
_entity_poly.pdbx_seq_one_letter_code
_entity_poly.pdbx_strand_id
1 'polypeptide(L)'
;MSTQKFDSAKLWDSFNFNRNSLMLHLTGRRYNGSLFSVTPTINKSIQEGIINLIEGQINYYNNQNLKQYDIVGSNDDTVEYADPNDFINELGEIFNSLKKPTAINNIDPNSFDFFTYEFKSANNESIYVFRKINRMKALKKGILGEIANGSFTKIKSSKLLGIDNAIDFIVIDDKIFIFHHISLERVLKLKDQFKDKAKDVLSNDEFAKKNKKFLINSRKEH
;
A
#
# COMPACT_ATOMS: atom_id res chain seq x y z
N MET A 1 -7.98 17.27 -24.47
CA MET A 1 -7.96 15.89 -23.93
C MET A 1 -8.95 15.85 -22.78
N SER A 2 -9.94 14.95 -22.79
CA SER A 2 -10.84 14.83 -21.64
C SER A 2 -10.05 14.27 -20.46
N THR A 3 -9.95 15.05 -19.39
CA THR A 3 -9.32 14.59 -18.16
C THR A 3 -10.25 13.55 -17.54
N GLN A 4 -9.83 12.29 -17.51
CA GLN A 4 -10.57 11.26 -16.80
C GLN A 4 -10.63 11.63 -15.31
N LYS A 5 -11.78 11.44 -14.69
CA LYS A 5 -12.00 11.71 -13.27
C LYS A 5 -12.06 10.39 -12.51
N PHE A 6 -11.56 10.41 -11.28
CA PHE A 6 -11.80 9.32 -10.35
C PHE A 6 -13.28 9.30 -10.01
N ASP A 7 -13.86 8.10 -10.09
CA ASP A 7 -15.29 7.85 -9.91
C ASP A 7 -15.43 6.77 -8.85
N SER A 8 -15.77 7.19 -7.63
CA SER A 8 -15.93 6.26 -6.53
C SER A 8 -17.10 5.31 -6.76
N ALA A 9 -18.17 5.74 -7.44
CA ALA A 9 -19.31 4.88 -7.73
C ALA A 9 -18.91 3.74 -8.65
N LYS A 10 -18.13 4.00 -9.71
CA LYS A 10 -17.59 2.92 -10.56
C LYS A 10 -16.68 1.97 -9.81
N LEU A 11 -15.87 2.50 -8.90
CA LEU A 11 -15.04 1.67 -8.03
C LEU A 11 -15.95 0.75 -7.19
N TRP A 12 -16.96 1.29 -6.52
CA TRP A 12 -17.93 0.52 -5.72
C TRP A 12 -18.81 -0.42 -6.57
N ASP A 13 -19.20 -0.06 -7.78
CA ASP A 13 -20.03 -0.88 -8.66
C ASP A 13 -19.22 -2.06 -9.22
N SER A 14 -17.92 -1.88 -9.43
CA SER A 14 -17.00 -2.99 -9.67
C SER A 14 -16.87 -3.91 -8.44
N PHE A 15 -17.35 -3.45 -7.28
CA PHE A 15 -17.29 -4.18 -6.01
C PHE A 15 -18.65 -4.67 -5.55
N ASN A 16 -18.92 -5.96 -5.74
CA ASN A 16 -19.97 -6.61 -4.96
C ASN A 16 -19.48 -6.91 -3.54
N PHE A 17 -19.28 -5.86 -2.76
CA PHE A 17 -18.59 -5.87 -1.47
C PHE A 17 -19.37 -6.63 -0.41
N ASN A 18 -18.81 -7.73 0.09
CA ASN A 18 -19.35 -8.35 1.29
C ASN A 18 -18.86 -7.60 2.52
N ARG A 19 -19.69 -6.73 3.11
CA ARG A 19 -19.38 -5.96 4.33
C ARG A 19 -18.97 -6.85 5.52
N ASN A 20 -19.37 -8.12 5.52
CA ASN A 20 -19.02 -9.08 6.58
C ASN A 20 -17.67 -9.78 6.33
N SER A 21 -16.98 -9.50 5.22
CA SER A 21 -15.74 -10.17 4.83
C SER A 21 -14.46 -9.43 5.24
N LEU A 22 -14.57 -8.24 5.86
CA LEU A 22 -13.41 -7.43 6.19
C LEU A 22 -12.45 -8.16 7.13
N MET A 23 -11.23 -8.35 6.64
CA MET A 23 -10.07 -8.81 7.41
C MET A 23 -9.08 -7.66 7.55
N LEU A 24 -8.54 -7.50 8.76
CA LEU A 24 -7.46 -6.57 9.04
C LEU A 24 -6.15 -7.33 9.13
N HIS A 25 -5.16 -6.89 8.38
CA HIS A 25 -3.79 -7.37 8.46
C HIS A 25 -2.87 -6.25 8.91
N LEU A 26 -1.96 -6.58 9.82
CA LEU A 26 -0.84 -5.74 10.19
C LEU A 26 0.42 -6.36 9.63
N THR A 27 1.09 -5.64 8.74
CA THR A 27 2.26 -6.15 8.03
C THR A 27 3.49 -5.35 8.40
N GLY A 28 4.57 -6.07 8.68
CA GLY A 28 5.88 -5.52 8.99
C GLY A 28 6.98 -6.24 8.23
N ARG A 29 8.18 -5.69 8.29
CA ARG A 29 9.38 -6.28 7.72
C ARG A 29 10.34 -6.71 8.82
N ARG A 30 10.88 -7.92 8.68
CA ARG A 30 12.00 -8.39 9.50
C ARG A 30 13.30 -7.73 9.07
N TYR A 31 14.33 -7.86 9.89
CA TYR A 31 15.67 -7.32 9.61
C TYR A 31 16.24 -7.80 8.26
N ASN A 32 15.97 -9.05 7.88
CA ASN A 32 16.39 -9.63 6.60
C ASN A 32 15.54 -9.15 5.39
N GLY A 33 14.62 -8.21 5.57
CA GLY A 33 13.74 -7.69 4.54
C GLY A 33 12.45 -8.49 4.32
N SER A 34 12.37 -9.73 4.80
CA SER A 34 11.17 -10.57 4.63
C SER A 34 9.95 -9.99 5.32
N LEU A 35 8.79 -10.13 4.68
CA LEU A 35 7.51 -9.69 5.23
C LEU A 35 6.97 -10.68 6.28
N PHE A 36 6.25 -10.14 7.25
CA PHE A 36 5.37 -10.90 8.13
C PHE A 36 4.07 -10.15 8.31
N SER A 37 2.99 -10.90 8.44
CA SER A 37 1.66 -10.34 8.65
C SER A 37 0.97 -11.01 9.83
N VAL A 38 0.13 -10.23 10.52
CA VAL A 38 -0.69 -10.67 11.63
C VAL A 38 -2.12 -10.28 11.36
N THR A 39 -3.04 -11.20 11.56
CA THR A 39 -4.46 -11.00 11.27
C THR A 39 -5.26 -11.12 12.56
N PRO A 40 -5.40 -10.03 13.35
CA PRO A 40 -6.23 -10.06 14.53
C PRO A 40 -7.70 -10.25 14.18
N THR A 41 -8.45 -10.90 15.07
CA THR A 41 -9.90 -10.92 14.99
C THR A 41 -10.44 -9.55 15.41
N ILE A 42 -11.25 -8.93 14.55
CA ILE A 42 -11.97 -7.69 14.85
C ILE A 42 -13.46 -7.99 15.02
N ASN A 43 -14.15 -7.25 15.89
CA ASN A 43 -15.59 -7.41 16.06
C ASN A 43 -16.37 -6.62 14.99
N LYS A 44 -17.66 -6.90 14.84
CA LYS A 44 -18.51 -6.29 13.81
C LYS A 44 -18.57 -4.76 13.88
N SER A 45 -18.64 -4.18 15.06
CA SER A 45 -18.66 -2.71 15.23
C SER A 45 -17.36 -2.06 14.74
N ILE A 46 -16.22 -2.74 14.95
CA ILE A 46 -14.92 -2.30 14.42
C ILE A 46 -14.89 -2.44 12.90
N GLN A 47 -15.39 -3.57 12.37
CA GLN A 47 -15.46 -3.77 10.93
C GLN A 47 -16.28 -2.67 10.27
N GLU A 48 -17.48 -2.39 10.77
CA GLU A 48 -18.35 -1.31 10.28
C GLU A 48 -17.67 0.06 10.35
N GLY A 49 -16.99 0.36 11.46
CA GLY A 49 -16.25 1.61 11.63
C GLY A 49 -15.14 1.79 10.59
N ILE A 50 -14.37 0.73 10.31
CA ILE A 50 -13.31 0.75 9.27
C ILE A 50 -13.93 0.92 7.89
N ILE A 51 -15.00 0.20 7.57
CA ILE A 51 -15.66 0.29 6.27
C ILE A 51 -16.17 1.71 6.02
N ASN A 52 -16.90 2.29 6.98
CA ASN A 52 -17.43 3.65 6.84
C ASN A 52 -16.31 4.70 6.65
N LEU A 53 -15.16 4.48 7.30
CA LEU A 53 -13.99 5.36 7.19
C LEU A 53 -13.36 5.26 5.78
N ILE A 54 -13.20 4.04 5.26
CA ILE A 54 -12.72 3.79 3.89
C ILE A 54 -13.70 4.38 2.86
N GLU A 55 -15.01 4.16 3.04
CA GLU A 55 -16.06 4.72 2.17
C GLU A 55 -16.02 6.24 2.14
N GLY A 56 -15.95 6.88 3.31
CA GLY A 56 -15.83 8.34 3.42
C GLY A 56 -14.58 8.87 2.74
N GLN A 57 -13.46 8.16 2.84
CA GLN A 57 -12.20 8.55 2.20
C GLN A 57 -12.22 8.40 0.68
N ILE A 58 -12.69 7.27 0.17
CA ILE A 58 -12.82 7.04 -1.28
C ILE A 58 -13.75 8.10 -1.89
N ASN A 59 -14.86 8.44 -1.21
CA ASN A 59 -15.78 9.47 -1.68
C ASN A 59 -15.17 10.89 -1.66
N TYR A 60 -14.21 11.17 -0.78
CA TYR A 60 -13.48 12.44 -0.78
C TYR A 60 -12.65 12.64 -2.07
N TYR A 61 -12.12 11.56 -2.64
CA TYR A 61 -11.34 11.60 -3.89
C TYR A 61 -12.21 11.68 -5.15
N ASN A 62 -13.54 11.59 -5.02
CA ASN A 62 -14.44 11.63 -6.16
C ASN A 62 -14.28 12.93 -6.96
N ASN A 63 -14.32 12.84 -8.29
CA ASN A 63 -14.13 13.95 -9.23
C ASN A 63 -12.71 14.57 -9.26
N GLN A 64 -11.75 14.06 -8.49
CA GLN A 64 -10.34 14.41 -8.67
C GLN A 64 -9.81 13.86 -9.99
N ASN A 65 -8.75 14.48 -10.51
CA ASN A 65 -8.18 14.06 -11.79
C ASN A 65 -7.55 12.68 -11.64
N LEU A 66 -7.88 11.77 -12.55
CA LEU A 66 -7.27 10.45 -12.64
C LEU A 66 -6.12 10.50 -13.63
N LYS A 67 -4.94 10.03 -13.22
CA LYS A 67 -3.73 10.02 -14.06
C LYS A 67 -2.97 8.72 -13.92
N GLN A 68 -2.22 8.35 -14.96
CA GLN A 68 -1.31 7.22 -14.86
C GLN A 68 -0.19 7.54 -13.87
N TYR A 69 0.18 6.56 -13.04
CA TYR A 69 1.30 6.65 -12.10
C TYR A 69 2.60 7.00 -12.82
N ASP A 70 3.33 7.97 -12.28
CA ASP A 70 4.65 8.36 -12.77
C ASP A 70 5.66 8.28 -11.63
N ILE A 71 6.61 7.37 -11.76
CA ILE A 71 7.74 7.17 -10.86
C ILE A 71 8.51 8.45 -10.52
N VAL A 72 8.60 9.41 -11.45
CA VAL A 72 9.43 10.62 -11.28
C VAL A 72 8.78 11.60 -10.32
N GLY A 73 7.45 11.61 -10.25
CA GLY A 73 6.74 12.51 -9.35
C GLY A 73 5.24 12.46 -9.54
N SER A 74 4.55 12.91 -8.50
CA SER A 74 3.09 13.03 -8.46
C SER A 74 2.69 14.49 -8.45
N ASN A 75 1.52 14.78 -9.02
CA ASN A 75 0.92 16.10 -8.94
C ASN A 75 -0.04 16.16 -7.75
N ASP A 76 -0.05 17.30 -7.08
CA ASP A 76 -1.07 17.62 -6.09
C ASP A 76 -2.49 17.53 -6.71
N ASP A 77 -3.48 17.09 -5.92
CA ASP A 77 -4.90 16.94 -6.29
C ASP A 77 -5.20 15.94 -7.42
N THR A 78 -4.41 14.87 -7.53
CA THR A 78 -4.65 13.78 -8.48
C THR A 78 -4.70 12.42 -7.81
N VAL A 79 -5.59 11.55 -8.31
CA VAL A 79 -5.55 10.12 -8.04
C VAL A 79 -4.74 9.47 -9.16
N GLU A 80 -3.74 8.69 -8.80
CA GLU A 80 -2.93 7.95 -9.74
C GLU A 80 -3.51 6.55 -9.97
N TYR A 81 -3.26 5.95 -11.12
CA TYR A 81 -3.55 4.54 -11.38
C TYR A 81 -2.37 3.82 -12.05
N ALA A 82 -2.26 2.53 -11.77
CA ALA A 82 -1.25 1.66 -12.37
C ALA A 82 -1.79 0.25 -12.63
N ASP A 83 -1.10 -0.52 -13.46
CA ASP A 83 -1.37 -1.94 -13.66
C ASP A 83 -0.72 -2.75 -12.52
N PRO A 84 -1.45 -3.62 -11.80
CA PRO A 84 -0.86 -4.49 -10.79
C PRO A 84 0.31 -5.35 -11.29
N ASN A 85 0.34 -5.68 -12.59
CA ASN A 85 1.42 -6.45 -13.20
C ASN A 85 2.77 -5.71 -13.17
N ASP A 86 2.78 -4.37 -13.14
CA ASP A 86 4.00 -3.57 -13.00
C ASP A 86 4.67 -3.79 -11.63
N PHE A 87 3.93 -4.33 -10.65
CA PHE A 87 4.35 -4.57 -9.28
C PHE A 87 4.11 -6.01 -8.81
N ILE A 88 4.07 -6.97 -9.75
CA ILE A 88 3.62 -8.34 -9.48
C ILE A 88 4.46 -9.05 -8.42
N ASN A 89 5.76 -8.77 -8.37
CA ASN A 89 6.67 -9.39 -7.40
C ASN A 89 6.42 -8.83 -5.99
N GLU A 90 6.34 -7.51 -5.87
CA GLU A 90 6.19 -6.79 -4.61
C GLU A 90 4.82 -7.08 -3.99
N LEU A 91 3.77 -7.03 -4.81
CA LEU A 91 2.42 -7.41 -4.41
C LEU A 91 2.34 -8.91 -4.08
N GLY A 92 3.00 -9.75 -4.85
CA GLY A 92 3.08 -11.20 -4.61
C GLY A 92 3.66 -11.53 -3.25
N GLU A 93 4.77 -10.89 -2.84
CA GLU A 93 5.37 -11.06 -1.52
C GLU A 93 4.41 -10.64 -0.40
N ILE A 94 3.75 -9.50 -0.56
CA ILE A 94 2.75 -9.00 0.40
C ILE A 94 1.61 -10.01 0.53
N PHE A 95 0.95 -10.38 -0.56
CA PHE A 95 -0.21 -11.30 -0.54
C PHE A 95 0.15 -12.67 0.00
N ASN A 96 1.34 -13.18 -0.30
CA ASN A 96 1.84 -14.42 0.29
C ASN A 96 1.95 -14.32 1.83
N SER A 97 2.37 -13.17 2.35
CA SER A 97 2.41 -12.94 3.80
C SER A 97 1.01 -12.86 4.42
N LEU A 98 0.02 -12.29 3.73
CA LEU A 98 -1.36 -12.19 4.21
C LEU A 98 -2.03 -13.58 4.30
N LYS A 99 -1.79 -14.43 3.30
CA LYS A 99 -2.29 -15.83 3.24
C LYS A 99 -1.68 -16.74 4.30
N LYS A 100 -0.48 -16.39 4.79
CA LYS A 100 0.26 -17.16 5.81
C LYS A 100 0.54 -16.25 7.01
N PRO A 101 -0.50 -15.82 7.74
CA PRO A 101 -0.31 -14.94 8.88
C PRO A 101 0.54 -15.66 9.92
N THR A 102 1.48 -14.93 10.49
CA THR A 102 2.31 -15.42 11.59
C THR A 102 1.43 -15.57 12.83
N ALA A 103 1.61 -16.64 13.59
CA ALA A 103 1.02 -16.79 14.92
C ALA A 103 1.94 -16.16 15.96
N ILE A 104 1.42 -15.30 16.85
CA ILE A 104 2.27 -14.52 17.77
C ILE A 104 1.70 -14.46 19.18
N ASN A 105 2.63 -14.61 20.13
CA ASN A 105 2.42 -14.36 21.55
C ASN A 105 3.03 -13.03 22.04
N ASN A 106 4.02 -12.44 21.33
CA ASN A 106 4.68 -11.17 21.69
C ASN A 106 5.25 -10.47 20.45
N ILE A 107 4.48 -9.61 19.78
CA ILE A 107 5.02 -8.70 18.76
C ILE A 107 5.13 -7.30 19.33
N ASP A 108 6.26 -6.65 19.06
CA ASP A 108 6.38 -5.21 19.24
C ASP A 108 5.47 -4.49 18.23
N PRO A 109 4.45 -3.70 18.66
CA PRO A 109 3.61 -2.92 17.76
C PRO A 109 4.39 -1.96 16.84
N ASN A 110 5.63 -1.60 17.20
CA ASN A 110 6.51 -0.78 16.37
C ASN A 110 7.09 -1.52 15.15
N SER A 111 6.96 -2.85 15.11
CA SER A 111 7.46 -3.67 14.01
C SER A 111 6.57 -3.64 12.76
N PHE A 112 5.37 -3.05 12.86
CA PHE A 112 4.45 -2.92 11.73
C PHE A 112 4.72 -1.66 10.91
N ASP A 113 4.67 -1.81 9.60
CA ASP A 113 4.93 -0.75 8.62
C ASP A 113 3.64 -0.22 7.98
N PHE A 114 2.64 -1.09 7.80
CA PHE A 114 1.35 -0.74 7.20
C PHE A 114 0.22 -1.68 7.65
N PHE A 115 -1.01 -1.19 7.50
CA PHE A 115 -2.24 -1.96 7.55
C PHE A 115 -2.69 -2.35 6.13
N THR A 116 -3.26 -3.54 6.02
CA THR A 116 -4.03 -3.96 4.84
C THR A 116 -5.43 -4.36 5.28
N TYR A 117 -6.44 -3.76 4.66
CA TYR A 117 -7.83 -4.17 4.79
C TYR A 117 -8.16 -5.04 3.58
N GLU A 118 -8.39 -6.33 3.82
CA GLU A 118 -8.79 -7.28 2.78
C GLU A 118 -10.31 -7.46 2.81
N PHE A 119 -10.92 -7.33 1.64
CA PHE A 119 -12.33 -7.61 1.43
C PHE A 119 -12.48 -8.71 0.39
N LYS A 120 -13.46 -9.59 0.58
CA LYS A 120 -13.86 -10.56 -0.44
C LYS A 120 -15.09 -10.03 -1.18
N SER A 121 -15.03 -10.06 -2.50
CA SER A 121 -16.20 -9.88 -3.34
C SER A 121 -17.13 -11.10 -3.21
N ALA A 122 -18.36 -10.97 -3.69
CA ALA A 122 -19.29 -12.11 -3.80
C ALA A 122 -18.73 -13.28 -4.64
N ASN A 123 -17.80 -12.99 -5.56
CA ASN A 123 -17.13 -13.98 -6.41
C ASN A 123 -15.80 -14.48 -5.81
N ASN A 124 -15.51 -14.13 -4.55
CA ASN A 124 -14.29 -14.48 -3.81
C ASN A 124 -13.00 -13.83 -4.35
N GLU A 125 -13.10 -12.83 -5.21
CA GLU A 125 -11.99 -11.94 -5.58
C GLU A 125 -11.66 -11.03 -4.41
N SER A 126 -10.41 -10.59 -4.31
CA SER A 126 -9.91 -9.88 -3.12
C SER A 126 -9.56 -8.45 -3.45
N ILE A 127 -10.10 -7.52 -2.67
CA ILE A 127 -9.74 -6.11 -2.73
C ILE A 127 -8.85 -5.82 -1.55
N TYR A 128 -7.73 -5.14 -1.80
CA TYR A 128 -6.76 -4.81 -0.76
C TYR A 128 -6.64 -3.30 -0.66
N VAL A 129 -7.05 -2.75 0.47
CA VAL A 129 -6.88 -1.32 0.79
C VAL A 129 -5.70 -1.17 1.73
N PHE A 130 -4.73 -0.35 1.34
CA PHE A 130 -3.48 -0.19 2.08
C PHE A 130 -3.44 1.15 2.81
N ARG A 131 -2.97 1.10 4.05
CA ARG A 131 -2.67 2.28 4.87
C ARG A 131 -1.31 2.14 5.54
N LYS A 132 -0.33 2.93 5.11
CA LYS A 132 0.97 3.08 5.78
C LYS A 132 0.77 3.59 7.20
N ILE A 133 1.43 2.95 8.16
CA ILE A 133 1.35 3.35 9.56
C ILE A 133 2.18 4.63 9.79
N ASN A 134 1.55 5.61 10.43
CA ASN A 134 2.24 6.70 11.11
C ASN A 134 2.41 6.34 12.60
N ARG A 135 3.60 5.84 12.94
CA ARG A 135 3.92 5.22 14.24
C ARG A 135 3.53 6.10 15.44
N MET A 136 3.72 7.42 15.35
CA MET A 136 3.39 8.36 16.44
C MET A 136 1.89 8.46 16.74
N LYS A 137 1.03 8.36 15.71
CA LYS A 137 -0.43 8.48 15.85
C LYS A 137 -1.06 7.14 16.23
N ALA A 138 -0.60 6.05 15.63
CA ALA A 138 -1.18 4.73 15.80
C ALA A 138 -1.00 4.14 17.22
N LEU A 139 0.11 4.45 17.91
CA LEU A 139 0.42 3.93 19.24
C LEU A 139 -0.36 4.58 20.39
N LYS A 140 -0.75 5.86 20.26
CA LYS A 140 -1.21 6.61 21.43
C LYS A 140 -2.59 6.19 21.94
N LYS A 141 -3.53 5.77 21.08
CA LYS A 141 -4.91 5.30 21.45
C LYS A 141 -5.60 4.36 20.43
N GLY A 142 -4.92 3.85 19.39
CA GLY A 142 -5.53 3.09 18.27
C GLY A 142 -5.33 1.57 18.32
N ILE A 143 -5.53 0.90 17.17
CA ILE A 143 -5.31 -0.55 16.98
C ILE A 143 -3.97 -1.02 17.57
N LEU A 144 -2.87 -0.29 17.28
CA LEU A 144 -1.55 -0.67 17.79
C LEU A 144 -1.44 -0.56 19.32
N GLY A 145 -2.20 0.34 19.95
CA GLY A 145 -2.25 0.45 21.41
C GLY A 145 -2.96 -0.74 22.06
N GLU A 146 -4.04 -1.27 21.47
CA GLU A 146 -4.68 -2.50 21.95
C GLU A 146 -3.77 -3.72 21.80
N ILE A 147 -3.09 -3.81 20.65
CA ILE A 147 -2.09 -4.83 20.38
C ILE A 147 -0.95 -4.72 21.41
N ALA A 148 -0.45 -3.51 21.70
CA ALA A 148 0.56 -3.26 22.74
C ALA A 148 0.13 -3.75 24.13
N ASN A 149 -1.16 -3.63 24.45
CA ASN A 149 -1.74 -4.02 25.72
C ASN A 149 -2.07 -5.52 25.80
N GLY A 150 -1.52 -6.35 24.91
CA GLY A 150 -1.70 -7.81 24.92
C GLY A 150 -2.89 -8.32 24.11
N SER A 151 -3.65 -7.46 23.44
CA SER A 151 -4.82 -7.86 22.64
C SER A 151 -4.44 -8.15 21.18
N PHE A 152 -3.46 -9.04 20.99
CA PHE A 152 -2.94 -9.43 19.68
C PHE A 152 -3.92 -10.26 18.84
N THR A 153 -4.76 -11.05 19.51
CA THR A 153 -5.67 -12.01 18.87
C THR A 153 -7.06 -11.44 18.63
N LYS A 154 -7.51 -10.50 19.47
CA LYS A 154 -8.83 -9.90 19.38
C LYS A 154 -8.83 -8.45 19.82
N ILE A 155 -9.23 -7.57 18.89
CA ILE A 155 -9.39 -6.15 19.15
C ILE A 155 -10.85 -5.90 19.61
N LYS A 156 -11.04 -5.21 20.73
CA LYS A 156 -12.32 -5.13 21.44
C LYS A 156 -12.87 -3.72 21.65
N SER A 157 -12.05 -2.69 21.83
CA SER A 157 -12.56 -1.34 22.12
C SER A 157 -13.03 -0.65 20.85
N SER A 158 -14.04 0.21 20.93
CA SER A 158 -14.42 1.10 19.82
C SER A 158 -13.59 2.40 19.77
N LYS A 159 -12.68 2.62 20.74
CA LYS A 159 -11.74 3.77 20.77
C LYS A 159 -10.67 3.75 19.66
N LEU A 160 -10.78 2.80 18.72
CA LEU A 160 -9.81 2.44 17.67
C LEU A 160 -9.50 3.50 16.61
N LEU A 161 -10.04 4.70 16.74
CA LEU A 161 -9.76 5.84 15.83
C LEU A 161 -8.36 6.44 16.05
N GLY A 162 -7.34 5.58 16.20
CA GLY A 162 -5.96 5.92 15.86
C GLY A 162 -5.60 5.52 14.42
N ILE A 163 -6.53 4.91 13.68
CA ILE A 163 -6.52 4.92 12.21
C ILE A 163 -6.93 6.34 11.84
N ASP A 164 -6.01 7.09 11.24
CA ASP A 164 -6.39 8.37 10.66
C ASP A 164 -7.32 8.13 9.46
N ASN A 165 -8.09 9.16 9.09
CA ASN A 165 -8.95 9.13 7.91
C ASN A 165 -8.10 9.15 6.63
N ALA A 166 -7.34 8.10 6.37
CA ALA A 166 -6.46 8.08 5.22
C ALA A 166 -6.27 6.66 4.71
N ILE A 167 -6.46 6.55 3.39
CA ILE A 167 -6.14 5.40 2.56
C ILE A 167 -4.99 5.82 1.66
N ASP A 168 -4.02 4.95 1.42
CA ASP A 168 -2.86 5.29 0.60
C ASP A 168 -2.99 4.77 -0.83
N PHE A 169 -3.43 3.53 -0.99
CA PHE A 169 -3.74 2.95 -2.30
C PHE A 169 -4.66 1.73 -2.15
N ILE A 170 -5.30 1.35 -3.25
CA ILE A 170 -6.21 0.20 -3.36
C ILE A 170 -5.71 -0.66 -4.51
N VAL A 171 -5.61 -1.97 -4.28
CA VAL A 171 -5.33 -2.96 -5.33
C VAL A 171 -6.59 -3.77 -5.58
N ILE A 172 -6.98 -3.81 -6.85
CA ILE A 172 -8.03 -4.65 -7.42
C ILE A 172 -7.45 -5.43 -8.58
N ASP A 173 -8.14 -6.47 -9.05
CA ASP A 173 -7.59 -7.44 -10.00
C ASP A 173 -6.92 -6.83 -11.23
N ASP A 174 -7.49 -5.77 -11.82
CA ASP A 174 -6.98 -5.12 -13.04
C ASP A 174 -6.30 -3.76 -12.80
N LYS A 175 -6.29 -3.24 -11.57
CA LYS A 175 -5.92 -1.85 -11.32
C LYS A 175 -5.42 -1.58 -9.91
N ILE A 176 -4.46 -0.67 -9.80
CA ILE A 176 -4.12 0.00 -8.55
C ILE A 176 -4.65 1.43 -8.62
N PHE A 177 -5.35 1.90 -7.60
CA PHE A 177 -5.66 3.31 -7.39
C PHE A 177 -4.77 3.85 -6.28
N ILE A 178 -4.07 4.95 -6.53
CA ILE A 178 -3.01 5.47 -5.67
C ILE A 178 -3.42 6.89 -5.26
N PHE A 179 -3.66 7.08 -3.96
CA PHE A 179 -4.03 8.36 -3.36
C PHE A 179 -2.81 9.07 -2.75
N HIS A 180 -1.80 8.29 -2.37
CA HIS A 180 -0.56 8.79 -1.82
C HIS A 180 0.64 8.10 -2.47
N HIS A 181 1.20 8.76 -3.48
CA HIS A 181 2.37 8.33 -4.25
C HIS A 181 3.50 7.78 -3.36
N ILE A 182 3.96 8.58 -2.39
CA ILE A 182 5.09 8.24 -1.52
C ILE A 182 4.78 7.03 -0.63
N SER A 183 3.51 6.81 -0.29
CA SER A 183 3.12 5.65 0.50
C SER A 183 3.21 4.36 -0.30
N LEU A 184 2.78 4.36 -1.57
CA LEU A 184 2.96 3.22 -2.48
C LEU A 184 4.44 2.83 -2.57
N GLU A 185 5.32 3.80 -2.89
CA GLU A 185 6.77 3.54 -3.03
C GLU A 185 7.38 2.91 -1.77
N ARG A 186 6.94 3.33 -0.58
CA ARG A 186 7.46 2.84 0.70
C ARG A 186 6.91 1.47 1.07
N VAL A 187 5.62 1.23 0.81
CA VAL A 187 5.00 -0.07 1.05
C VAL A 187 5.59 -1.10 0.08
N LEU A 188 5.76 -0.78 -1.19
CA LEU A 188 6.34 -1.68 -2.20
C LEU A 188 7.87 -1.67 -2.25
N LYS A 189 8.56 -0.77 -1.53
CA LYS A 189 10.04 -0.63 -1.51
C LYS A 189 10.66 -0.30 -2.87
N LEU A 190 9.94 0.43 -3.72
CA LEU A 190 10.35 0.70 -5.10
C LEU A 190 11.70 1.45 -5.20
N LYS A 191 12.03 2.32 -4.24
CA LYS A 191 13.31 3.07 -4.25
C LYS A 191 14.54 2.19 -4.20
N ASP A 192 14.49 1.10 -3.44
CA ASP A 192 15.61 0.15 -3.34
C ASP A 192 15.79 -0.56 -4.69
N GLN A 193 14.70 -0.89 -5.37
CA GLN A 193 14.72 -1.54 -6.68
C GLN A 193 15.19 -0.63 -7.81
N PHE A 194 14.79 0.65 -7.82
CA PHE A 194 15.32 1.60 -8.80
C PHE A 194 16.80 1.82 -8.59
N LYS A 195 17.26 1.87 -7.33
CA LYS A 195 18.68 1.95 -7.01
C LYS A 195 19.43 0.71 -7.51
N ASP A 196 18.89 -0.47 -7.30
CA ASP A 196 19.54 -1.72 -7.72
C ASP A 196 19.51 -1.89 -9.25
N LYS A 197 18.38 -1.64 -9.90
CA LYS A 197 18.30 -1.58 -11.38
C LYS A 197 19.24 -0.52 -11.96
N ALA A 198 19.35 0.65 -11.34
CA ALA A 198 20.27 1.70 -11.79
C ALA A 198 21.74 1.26 -11.63
N LYS A 199 22.11 0.60 -10.53
CA LYS A 199 23.44 0.00 -10.37
C LYS A 199 23.70 -1.05 -11.45
N ASP A 200 22.73 -1.92 -11.73
CA ASP A 200 22.85 -2.97 -12.74
C ASP A 200 23.08 -2.36 -14.13
N VAL A 201 22.29 -1.35 -14.51
CA VAL A 201 22.46 -0.61 -15.78
C VAL A 201 23.81 0.12 -15.84
N LEU A 202 24.25 0.76 -14.76
CA LEU A 202 25.55 1.45 -14.69
C LEU A 202 26.73 0.47 -14.70
N SER A 203 26.53 -0.75 -14.18
CA SER A 203 27.53 -1.83 -14.19
C SER A 203 27.59 -2.57 -15.52
N ASN A 204 26.63 -2.34 -16.42
CA ASN A 204 26.63 -2.91 -17.76
C ASN A 204 27.65 -2.17 -18.66
N ASP A 205 28.67 -2.91 -19.11
CA ASP A 205 29.85 -2.40 -19.81
C ASP A 205 29.54 -1.58 -21.07
N GLU A 206 28.42 -1.82 -21.74
CA GLU A 206 28.02 -1.04 -22.92
C GLU A 206 27.70 0.42 -22.58
N PHE A 207 27.01 0.68 -21.47
CA PHE A 207 26.68 2.03 -21.03
C PHE A 207 27.93 2.76 -20.54
N ALA A 208 28.81 2.06 -19.82
CA ALA A 208 30.10 2.58 -19.39
C ALA A 208 31.02 2.95 -20.57
N LYS A 209 31.05 2.11 -21.62
CA LYS A 209 31.82 2.36 -22.86
C LYS A 209 31.24 3.54 -23.66
N LYS A 210 29.92 3.68 -23.75
CA LYS A 210 29.25 4.79 -24.46
C LYS A 210 29.51 6.14 -23.79
N ASN A 211 29.51 6.20 -22.46
CA ASN A 211 29.86 7.41 -21.69
C ASN A 211 31.35 7.79 -21.83
N LYS A 212 32.26 6.80 -21.84
CA LYS A 212 33.69 7.05 -22.11
C LYS A 212 33.92 7.63 -23.51
N LYS A 213 33.21 7.13 -24.53
CA LYS A 213 33.32 7.62 -25.91
C LYS A 213 32.79 9.06 -26.05
N PHE A 214 31.73 9.40 -25.34
CA PHE A 214 31.18 10.77 -25.30
C PHE A 214 32.14 11.77 -24.63
N LEU A 215 32.76 11.39 -23.51
CA LEU A 215 33.78 12.19 -22.80
C LEU A 215 35.10 12.36 -23.58
N ILE A 216 35.47 11.37 -24.39
CA ILE A 216 36.67 11.45 -25.23
C ILE A 216 36.43 12.36 -26.45
N ASN A 217 35.24 12.33 -27.04
CA ASN A 217 34.91 13.17 -28.19
C ASN A 217 34.74 14.65 -27.81
N SER A 218 34.20 14.95 -26.63
CA SER A 218 34.07 16.33 -26.12
C SER A 218 35.40 16.98 -25.70
N ARG A 219 36.49 16.20 -25.59
CA ARG A 219 37.86 16.71 -25.38
C ARG A 219 38.66 16.87 -26.67
N LYS A 220 38.13 16.44 -27.82
CA LYS A 220 38.77 16.60 -29.13
C LYS A 220 38.25 17.80 -29.93
N GLU A 221 37.22 18.47 -29.43
CA GLU A 221 36.63 19.69 -30.02
C GLU A 221 37.12 20.99 -29.35
N HIS A 222 38.19 20.90 -28.54
CA HIS A 222 38.92 22.03 -27.97
C HIS A 222 40.40 21.96 -28.33
#